data_AF-D3ARV1-F1
#
_entry.id   AF-D3ARV1-F1
#
_cell.length_a   1.000
_cell.length_b   1.000
_cell.length_c   1.000
_cell.angle_alpha   90.00
_cell.angle_beta   90.00
_cell.angle_gamma   90.00
#
_symmetry.space_group_name_H-M   'P 1'
#
loop_
_entity.id
_entity.type
_entity.pdbx_description
1 polymer ?
#
loop_
_entity_poly.entity_id
_entity_poly.type
_entity_poly.pdbx_seq_one_letter_code
_entity_poly.pdbx_strand_id
1 'polypeptide(L)'
;TIIGWGLYGARCIEFLFSSRIIKAFMIVYSLVAVLGATMDLGMLWSIAETFNGLMAIPNLIAVFLLSGTVVKLVREYFDGEGKG
;
A
#
# COMPACT_ATOMS: atom_id res chain seq x y z
N THR A 1 -9.61 -3.19 12.20
CA THR A 1 -8.27 -3.47 11.64
C THR A 1 -8.32 -4.46 10.47
N ILE A 2 -8.90 -5.65 10.61
CA ILE A 2 -8.96 -6.68 9.54
C ILE A 2 -9.73 -6.22 8.28
N ILE A 3 -10.87 -5.53 8.42
CA ILE A 3 -11.65 -5.05 7.25
C ILE A 3 -10.90 -3.96 6.47
N GLY A 4 -10.16 -3.09 7.16
CA GLY A 4 -9.33 -2.06 6.52
C GLY A 4 -8.17 -2.67 5.73
N TRP A 5 -7.48 -3.67 6.30
CA TRP A 5 -6.43 -4.41 5.61
C TRP A 5 -6.97 -5.21 4.40
N GLY A 6 -8.17 -5.77 4.52
CA GLY A 6 -8.86 -6.41 3.40
C GLY A 6 -9.20 -5.45 2.25
N LEU A 7 -9.63 -4.22 2.56
CA LEU A 7 -9.94 -3.20 1.55
C LEU A 7 -8.68 -2.68 0.84
N TYR A 8 -7.60 -2.41 1.58
CA TYR A 8 -6.32 -2.02 1.01
C TYR A 8 -5.74 -3.11 0.11
N GLY A 9 -5.77 -4.38 0.56
CA GLY A 9 -5.33 -5.51 -0.25
C GLY A 9 -6.17 -5.69 -1.52
N ALA A 10 -7.50 -5.57 -1.41
CA ALA A 10 -8.40 -5.65 -2.56
C ALA A 10 -8.13 -4.54 -3.58
N ARG A 11 -7.90 -3.30 -3.13
CA ARG A 11 -7.58 -2.16 -4.01
C ARG A 11 -6.21 -2.31 -4.69
N CYS A 12 -5.19 -2.76 -3.97
CA CYS A 12 -3.87 -3.02 -4.58
C CYS A 12 -3.96 -4.08 -5.68
N ILE A 13 -4.76 -5.12 -5.49
CA ILE A 13 -4.90 -6.22 -6.46
C ILE A 13 -5.77 -5.82 -7.64
N GLU A 14 -6.84 -5.08 -7.38
CA GLU A 14 -7.66 -4.49 -8.43
C GLU A 14 -6.79 -3.58 -9.32
N PHE A 15 -5.88 -2.80 -8.72
CA PHE A 15 -4.95 -1.93 -9.44
C PHE A 15 -3.84 -2.68 -10.20
N LEU A 16 -3.30 -3.76 -9.62
CA LEU A 16 -2.17 -4.49 -10.20
C LEU A 16 -2.59 -5.49 -11.30
N PHE A 17 -3.81 -6.06 -11.21
CA PHE A 17 -4.18 -7.23 -12.02
C PHE A 17 -5.62 -7.28 -12.54
N SER A 18 -6.54 -6.39 -12.13
CA SER A 18 -7.97 -6.39 -12.50
C SER A 18 -8.89 -7.36 -11.73
N SER A 19 -10.18 -7.04 -11.66
CA SER A 19 -11.21 -7.62 -10.76
C SER A 19 -11.45 -9.14 -10.90
N ARG A 20 -11.00 -9.74 -12.00
CA ARG A 20 -11.16 -11.19 -12.27
C ARG A 20 -10.28 -12.06 -11.38
N ILE A 21 -9.17 -11.53 -10.84
CA ILE A 21 -8.20 -12.30 -10.03
C ILE A 21 -8.60 -12.36 -8.54
N ILE A 22 -9.61 -11.60 -8.10
CA ILE A 22 -10.05 -11.54 -6.69
C ILE A 22 -10.35 -12.95 -6.12
N LYS A 23 -10.98 -13.83 -6.88
CA LYS A 23 -11.28 -15.20 -6.43
C LYS A 23 -10.02 -16.06 -6.27
N ALA A 24 -9.06 -15.93 -7.19
CA ALA A 24 -7.78 -16.62 -7.09
C ALA A 24 -6.95 -16.07 -5.91
N PHE A 25 -7.02 -14.75 -5.66
CA PHE A 25 -6.39 -14.14 -4.49
C PHE A 25 -6.99 -14.63 -3.18
N MET A 26 -8.32 -14.76 -3.06
CA MET A 26 -8.92 -15.32 -1.84
C MET A 26 -8.45 -16.76 -1.56
N ILE A 27 -8.28 -17.58 -2.59
CA ILE A 27 -7.73 -18.94 -2.46
C ILE A 27 -6.27 -18.90 -1.98
N VAL A 28 -5.44 -18.07 -2.59
CA VAL A 28 -4.04 -17.89 -2.19
C VAL A 28 -3.95 -17.32 -0.78
N TYR A 29 -4.79 -16.35 -0.43
CA TYR A 29 -4.85 -15.76 0.90
C TYR A 29 -5.20 -16.80 1.97
N SER A 30 -6.17 -17.67 1.71
CA SER A 30 -6.49 -18.79 2.61
C SER A 30 -5.31 -19.76 2.76
N LEU A 31 -4.62 -20.11 1.67
CA LEU A 31 -3.43 -20.98 1.73
C LEU A 31 -2.28 -20.33 2.49
N VAL A 32 -2.03 -19.04 2.27
CA VAL A 32 -1.00 -18.27 2.97
C VAL A 32 -1.36 -18.10 4.44
N ALA A 33 -2.63 -17.97 4.81
CA ALA A 33 -3.06 -17.91 6.21
C ALA A 33 -2.82 -19.25 6.94
N VAL A 34 -3.09 -20.38 6.28
CA VAL A 34 -2.82 -21.72 6.83
C VAL A 34 -1.30 -21.94 6.96
N LEU A 35 -0.52 -21.56 5.95
CA LEU A 35 0.95 -21.63 6.00
C LEU A 35 1.51 -20.71 7.08
N GLY A 36 1.03 -19.48 7.18
CA GLY A 36 1.44 -18.52 8.21
C GLY A 36 1.18 -19.01 9.62
N ALA A 37 0.09 -19.77 9.84
CA ALA A 37 -0.19 -20.40 11.14
C ALA A 37 0.81 -21.52 11.50
N THR A 38 1.49 -22.10 10.51
CA THR A 38 2.54 -23.12 10.71
C THR A 38 3.96 -22.54 10.75
N MET A 39 4.13 -21.26 10.43
CA MET A 39 5.43 -20.58 10.40
C MET A 39 5.80 -20.02 11.76
N ASP A 40 7.11 -19.98 12.02
CA ASP A 40 7.66 -19.42 13.26
C ASP A 40 7.44 -17.90 13.33
N LEU A 41 7.22 -17.37 14.54
CA LEU A 41 6.95 -15.94 14.75
C LEU A 41 8.03 -15.06 14.11
N GLY A 42 9.31 -15.46 14.19
CA GLY A 42 10.41 -14.68 13.60
C GLY A 42 10.33 -14.54 12.09
N MET A 43 9.87 -15.59 11.40
CA MET A 43 9.69 -15.58 9.96
C MET A 43 8.47 -14.75 9.55
N LEU A 44 7.40 -14.81 10.34
CA LEU A 44 6.18 -14.03 10.13
C LEU A 44 6.44 -12.52 10.28
N TRP A 45 7.22 -12.13 11.28
CA TRP A 45 7.69 -10.75 11.45
C TRP A 45 8.55 -10.27 10.28
N SER A 46 9.50 -11.10 9.83
CA SER A 46 10.38 -10.75 8.70
C SER A 46 9.59 -10.54 7.40
N ILE A 47 8.55 -11.36 7.17
CA ILE A 47 7.64 -11.22 6.02
C ILE A 47 6.79 -9.96 6.14
N ALA A 48 6.26 -9.66 7.33
CA ALA A 48 5.50 -8.44 7.58
C ALA A 48 6.34 -7.18 7.29
N GLU A 49 7.59 -7.14 7.77
CA GLU A 49 8.51 -6.03 7.50
C GLU A 49 8.85 -5.92 6.00
N THR A 50 9.00 -7.05 5.30
CA THR A 50 9.24 -7.06 3.85
C THR A 50 8.05 -6.48 3.07
N PHE A 51 6.81 -6.87 3.42
CA PHE A 51 5.62 -6.32 2.79
C PHE A 51 5.40 -4.83 3.11
N ASN A 52 5.72 -4.41 4.33
CA ASN A 52 5.67 -3.00 4.72
C ASN A 52 6.71 -2.18 3.94
N GLY A 53 7.94 -2.68 3.82
CA GLY A 53 8.97 -2.11 2.95
C GLY A 53 8.51 -2.02 1.49
N LEU A 54 7.89 -3.08 0.96
CA LEU A 54 7.35 -3.11 -0.40
C LEU A 54 6.26 -2.06 -0.62
N MET A 55 5.41 -1.75 0.38
CA MET A 55 4.44 -0.66 0.31
C MET A 55 5.07 0.72 0.52
N ALA A 56 6.09 0.82 1.37
CA ALA A 56 6.80 2.06 1.63
C ALA A 56 7.60 2.52 0.40
N ILE A 57 8.18 1.61 -0.38
CA ILE A 57 8.94 1.92 -1.60
C ILE A 57 8.14 2.78 -2.61
N PRO A 58 6.96 2.36 -3.11
CA PRO A 58 6.20 3.17 -4.07
C PRO A 58 5.68 4.47 -3.45
N ASN A 59 5.33 4.46 -2.15
CA ASN A 59 4.90 5.68 -1.45
C ASN A 59 6.06 6.69 -1.37
N LEU A 60 7.24 6.26 -0.94
CA LEU A 60 8.44 7.09 -0.87
C LEU A 60 8.88 7.59 -2.24
N ILE A 61 8.81 6.76 -3.29
CA ILE A 61 9.09 7.20 -4.66
C ILE A 61 8.07 8.26 -5.12
N ALA A 62 6.79 8.04 -4.85
CA ALA A 62 5.74 9.01 -5.18
C ALA A 62 5.97 10.33 -4.44
N VAL A 63 6.21 10.32 -3.13
CA VAL A 63 6.49 11.52 -2.34
C VAL A 63 7.78 12.20 -2.79
N PHE A 64 8.82 11.46 -3.15
CA PHE A 64 10.06 12.04 -3.65
C PHE A 64 9.87 12.77 -4.99
N LEU A 65 9.11 12.17 -5.92
CA LEU A 65 8.76 12.80 -7.21
C LEU A 65 7.76 13.95 -7.03
N LEU A 66 6.78 13.80 -6.15
CA LEU A 66 5.78 14.83 -5.87
C LEU A 66 6.33 15.95 -5.00
N SER A 67 7.39 15.74 -4.21
CA SER A 67 7.96 16.76 -3.31
C SER A 67 8.20 18.09 -4.03
N GLY A 68 8.83 18.05 -5.21
CA GLY A 68 9.02 19.26 -6.03
C GLY A 68 7.71 19.86 -6.56
N THR A 69 6.73 19.02 -6.89
CA THR A 69 5.42 19.44 -7.43
C THR A 69 4.50 20.00 -6.34
N VAL A 70 4.48 19.36 -5.16
CA VAL A 70 3.73 19.76 -3.98
C VAL A 70 4.28 21.07 -3.43
N VAL A 71 5.60 21.26 -3.35
CA VAL A 71 6.17 22.56 -2.93
C VAL A 71 5.78 23.67 -3.91
N LYS A 72 5.72 23.37 -5.22
CA LYS A 72 5.27 24.34 -6.23
C LYS A 72 3.78 24.69 -6.07
N LEU A 73 2.91 23.68 -5.93
CA LEU A 73 1.47 23.84 -5.70
C LEU A 73 1.16 24.55 -4.38
N VAL A 74 1.87 24.21 -3.30
CA VAL A 74 1.72 24.87 -1.99
C VAL A 74 2.12 26.34 -2.09
N ARG A 75 3.23 26.66 -2.76
CA ARG A 75 3.61 28.06 -3.01
C ARG A 75 2.56 28.81 -3.83
N GLU A 76 2.03 28.20 -4.87
CA GLU A 76 0.99 28.80 -5.73
C GLU A 76 -0.33 29.01 -4.98
N TYR A 77 -0.70 28.07 -4.10
CA TYR A 77 -1.89 28.17 -3.25
C TYR A 77 -1.76 29.31 -2.22
N PHE A 78 -0.62 29.40 -1.52
CA PHE A 78 -0.37 30.46 -0.54
C PHE A 78 -0.12 31.85 -1.17
N ASP A 79 0.42 31.92 -2.39
CA ASP A 79 0.58 33.19 -3.13
C ASP A 79 -0.76 33.71 -3.66
N GLY A 80 -1.73 32.81 -3.90
CA GLY A 80 -3.12 33.14 -4.25
C GLY A 80 -3.94 33.67 -3.07
N GLU A 81 -3.73 33.15 -1.85
CA GLU A 81 -4.43 33.60 -0.64
C GLU A 81 -3.88 34.94 -0.07
N GLY A 82 -2.74 35.43 -0.56
CA GLY A 82 -2.18 36.75 -0.19
C GLY A 82 -2.76 37.94 -0.98
N LYS A 83 -3.76 37.72 -1.84
CA LYS A 83 -4.45 38.76 -2.63
C LYS A 83 -5.95 38.87 -2.31
N GLY A 84 -6.33 38.56 -1.08
CA GLY A 84 -7.64 38.89 -0.49
C GLY A 84 -7.53 40.08 0.45
#